data_AF-A0A3N4GUK4-F1
#
_entry.id   AF-A0A3N4GUK4-F1
#
_cell.length_a   1.000
_cell.length_b   1.000
_cell.length_c   1.000
_cell.angle_alpha   90.00
_cell.angle_beta   90.00
_cell.angle_gamma   90.00
#
_symmetry.space_group_name_H-M   'P 1'
#
loop_
_entity.id
_entity.type
_entity.pdbx_description
1 polymer ?
#
loop_
_entity_poly.entity_id
_entity_poly.type
_entity_poly.pdbx_seq_one_letter_code
_entity_poly.pdbx_strand_id
1 'polypeptide(L)'
;MTTSRIKKNPYLWATIFAVILFLVFRIPYRNFIYLNGINDFHIADVAPNFIGVFILVYYYKWSTKDYLNNLFICSAVFIGLSFYEVFVQKFMISQTIDLLDVLASFLGSIFCYFSCIRIDKLDY
;
A
#
# COMPACT_ATOMS: atom_id res chain seq x y z
N MET A 1 34.63 -13.66 17.91
CA MET A 1 33.24 -13.15 17.87
C MET A 1 33.08 -12.29 16.64
N THR A 2 32.57 -12.85 15.56
CA THR A 2 32.20 -12.10 14.35
C THR A 2 30.92 -11.34 14.66
N THR A 3 31.02 -10.03 14.84
CA THR A 3 29.85 -9.14 14.88
C THR A 3 29.12 -9.28 13.55
N SER A 4 28.03 -10.04 13.52
CA SER A 4 27.11 -10.04 12.38
C SER A 4 26.55 -8.62 12.27
N ARG A 5 27.03 -7.86 11.29
CA ARG A 5 26.34 -6.61 10.91
C ARG A 5 24.93 -7.02 10.53
N ILE A 6 23.95 -6.65 11.34
CA ILE A 6 22.54 -6.76 10.99
C ILE A 6 22.38 -5.94 9.70
N LYS A 7 22.20 -6.62 8.56
CA LYS A 7 21.92 -5.95 7.30
C LYS A 7 20.59 -5.23 7.49
N LYS A 8 20.61 -3.89 7.47
CA LYS A 8 19.39 -3.09 7.64
C LYS A 8 18.48 -3.43 6.46
N ASN A 9 17.29 -3.98 6.72
CA ASN A 9 16.30 -4.18 5.67
C ASN A 9 15.53 -2.85 5.48
N PRO A 10 15.76 -2.11 4.38
CA PRO A 10 15.08 -0.82 4.15
C PRO A 10 13.56 -0.95 4.07
N TYR A 11 13.04 -2.15 3.77
CA TYR A 11 11.60 -2.39 3.70
C TYR A 11 10.89 -2.30 5.04
N LEU A 12 11.57 -2.54 6.17
CA LEU A 12 10.96 -2.33 7.49
C LEU A 12 10.57 -0.87 7.68
N TRP A 13 11.52 0.04 7.45
CA TRP A 13 11.27 1.48 7.60
C TRP A 13 10.29 2.00 6.56
N ALA A 14 10.35 1.49 5.32
CA ALA A 14 9.38 1.81 4.29
C ALA A 14 7.96 1.36 4.69
N THR A 15 7.82 0.19 5.32
CA THR A 15 6.53 -0.30 5.84
C THR A 15 6.01 0.61 6.95
N ILE A 16 6.84 0.93 7.94
CA ILE A 16 6.45 1.82 9.05
C ILE A 16 6.00 3.18 8.53
N PHE A 17 6.74 3.75 7.58
CA PHE A 17 6.38 5.01 6.94
C PHE A 17 5.04 4.93 6.19
N ALA A 18 4.83 3.87 5.41
CA ALA A 18 3.57 3.65 4.69
C ALA A 18 2.38 3.48 5.65
N VAL A 19 2.55 2.79 6.78
CA VAL A 19 1.51 2.65 7.82
C VAL A 19 1.16 4.00 8.44
N ILE A 20 2.16 4.84 8.75
CA ILE A 20 1.92 6.18 9.28
C ILE A 20 1.13 7.01 8.26
N LEU A 21 1.54 7.01 6.99
CA LEU A 21 0.81 7.72 5.93
C LEU A 21 -0.62 7.20 5.79
N PHE A 22 -0.82 5.88 5.80
CA PHE A 22 -2.14 5.28 5.73
C PHE A 22 -3.04 5.78 6.86
N LEU A 23 -2.56 5.77 8.11
CA LEU A 23 -3.33 6.22 9.26
C LEU A 23 -3.67 7.72 9.16
N VAL A 24 -2.74 8.55 8.69
CA VAL A 24 -2.96 9.98 8.47
C VAL A 24 -4.02 10.23 7.39
N PHE A 25 -3.94 9.55 6.25
CA PHE A 25 -4.93 9.70 5.18
C PHE A 25 -6.29 9.15 5.57
N ARG A 26 -6.33 8.00 6.26
CA ARG A 26 -7.57 7.31 6.63
C ARG A 26 -8.36 8.04 7.70
N ILE A 27 -7.70 8.68 8.68
CA ILE A 27 -8.35 9.25 9.86
C ILE A 27 -8.33 10.79 9.82
N PRO A 28 -7.24 11.50 10.18
CA PRO A 28 -7.30 12.96 10.32
C PRO A 28 -7.53 13.68 9.00
N TYR A 29 -6.91 13.25 7.90
CA TYR A 29 -7.07 13.90 6.60
C TYR A 29 -8.51 13.74 6.08
N ARG A 30 -9.02 12.50 6.01
CA ARG A 30 -10.39 12.24 5.55
C ARG A 30 -11.43 12.99 6.40
N ASN A 31 -11.28 12.96 7.73
CA ASN A 31 -12.15 13.73 8.62
C ASN A 31 -12.08 15.23 8.35
N PHE A 32 -10.88 15.78 8.15
CA PHE A 32 -10.71 17.19 7.84
C PHE A 32 -11.42 17.58 6.54
N ILE A 33 -11.26 16.80 5.47
CA ILE A 33 -11.92 17.05 4.18
C ILE A 33 -13.44 17.05 4.33
N TYR A 34 -13.99 16.01 4.98
CA TYR A 34 -15.43 15.87 5.14
C TYR A 34 -16.06 16.92 6.05
N LEU A 35 -15.43 17.22 7.18
CA LEU A 35 -15.96 18.21 8.14
C LEU A 35 -15.94 19.63 7.59
N ASN A 36 -15.00 19.95 6.69
CA ASN A 36 -14.90 21.27 6.08
C ASN A 36 -15.57 21.36 4.70
N GLY A 37 -16.19 20.27 4.21
CA GLY A 37 -16.83 20.24 2.89
C GLY A 37 -15.87 20.53 1.73
N ILE A 38 -14.59 20.17 1.88
CA ILE A 38 -13.56 20.44 0.87
C ILE A 38 -13.72 19.42 -0.26
N ASN A 39 -13.72 19.90 -1.50
CA ASN A 39 -13.62 19.01 -2.66
C ASN A 39 -12.13 18.71 -2.95
N ASP A 40 -11.67 17.54 -2.54
CA ASP A 40 -10.32 17.06 -2.81
C ASP A 40 -10.24 16.03 -3.95
N PHE A 41 -11.26 16.01 -4.82
CA PHE A 41 -11.34 15.08 -5.96
C PHE A 41 -11.23 13.60 -5.54
N HIS A 42 -11.85 13.24 -4.42
CA HIS A 42 -11.89 11.88 -3.86
C HIS A 42 -10.55 11.35 -3.34
N ILE A 43 -9.52 12.19 -3.17
CA ILE A 43 -8.22 11.75 -2.62
C ILE A 43 -8.41 11.13 -1.23
N ALA A 44 -9.24 11.73 -0.38
CA ALA A 44 -9.55 11.23 0.96
C ALA A 44 -10.18 9.84 0.97
N ASP A 45 -10.92 9.50 -0.09
CA ASP A 45 -11.63 8.23 -0.24
C ASP A 45 -10.66 7.12 -0.62
N VAL A 46 -9.81 7.39 -1.63
CA VAL A 46 -9.04 6.37 -2.34
C VAL A 46 -7.59 6.24 -1.88
N ALA A 47 -7.02 7.27 -1.24
CA ALA A 47 -5.64 7.25 -0.77
C ALA A 47 -5.31 6.05 0.15
N PRO A 48 -6.19 5.60 1.07
CA PRO A 48 -5.95 4.40 1.85
C PRO A 48 -5.71 3.15 0.99
N ASN A 49 -6.44 2.97 -0.11
CA ASN A 49 -6.25 1.81 -0.99
C ASN A 49 -4.96 1.88 -1.80
N PHE A 50 -4.62 3.08 -2.30
CA PHE A 50 -3.32 3.32 -2.94
C PHE A 50 -2.15 3.00 -1.98
N ILE A 51 -2.19 3.51 -0.74
CA ILE A 51 -1.14 3.29 0.27
C ILE A 51 -1.15 1.84 0.78
N GLY A 52 -2.32 1.19 0.83
CA GLY A 52 -2.48 -0.21 1.24
C GLY A 52 -1.61 -1.16 0.42
N VAL A 53 -1.47 -0.89 -0.88
CA VAL A 53 -0.55 -1.64 -1.76
C VAL A 53 0.90 -1.58 -1.23
N PHE A 54 1.38 -0.39 -0.89
CA PHE A 54 2.74 -0.19 -0.39
C PHE A 54 2.97 -0.94 0.91
N ILE A 55 2.00 -0.90 1.83
CA ILE A 55 2.07 -1.62 3.10
C ILE A 55 2.22 -3.12 2.84
N LEU A 56 1.34 -3.71 2.03
CA LEU A 56 1.35 -5.15 1.77
C LEU A 56 2.64 -5.60 1.08
N VAL A 57 3.08 -4.87 0.04
CA VAL A 57 4.30 -5.21 -0.70
C VAL A 57 5.55 -5.05 0.16
N TYR A 58 5.70 -3.93 0.87
CA TYR A 58 6.88 -3.70 1.72
C TYR A 58 6.91 -4.63 2.91
N TYR A 59 5.77 -4.90 3.54
CA TYR A 59 5.68 -5.88 4.61
C TYR A 59 6.08 -7.28 4.11
N TYR A 60 5.62 -7.68 2.93
CA TYR A 60 6.00 -8.94 2.32
C TYR A 60 7.52 -9.01 2.09
N LYS A 61 8.11 -8.01 1.43
CA LYS A 61 9.57 -7.97 1.17
C LYS A 61 10.42 -7.83 2.45
N TRP A 62 9.86 -7.30 3.53
CA TRP A 62 10.51 -7.28 4.83
C TRP A 62 10.47 -8.64 5.53
N SER A 63 9.31 -9.30 5.51
CA SER A 63 9.04 -10.54 6.27
C SER A 63 9.54 -11.80 5.58
N THR A 64 9.64 -11.80 4.25
CA THR A 64 10.16 -12.94 3.49
C THR A 64 11.65 -12.83 3.21
N LYS A 65 12.34 -13.98 3.15
CA LYS A 65 13.71 -14.09 2.64
C LYS A 65 13.76 -14.41 1.14
N ASP A 66 12.60 -14.61 0.51
CA ASP A 66 12.50 -14.99 -0.89
C ASP A 66 12.60 -13.78 -1.81
N TYR A 67 13.47 -13.89 -2.82
CA TYR A 67 13.64 -12.88 -3.86
C TYR A 67 12.63 -13.10 -4.98
N LEU A 68 11.35 -12.92 -4.70
CA LEU A 68 10.34 -12.90 -5.75
C LEU A 68 10.44 -11.63 -6.59
N ASN A 69 10.06 -11.74 -7.86
CA ASN A 69 10.05 -10.61 -8.78
C ASN A 69 9.06 -9.53 -8.31
N ASN A 70 9.51 -8.26 -8.23
CA ASN A 70 8.69 -7.12 -7.83
C ASN A 70 7.38 -7.01 -8.63
N LEU A 71 7.42 -7.31 -9.94
CA LEU A 71 6.23 -7.29 -10.79
C LEU A 71 5.21 -8.32 -10.30
N PHE A 72 5.65 -9.54 -10.00
CA PHE A 72 4.78 -10.60 -9.50
C PHE A 72 4.11 -10.22 -8.18
N ILE A 73 4.88 -9.70 -7.21
CA ILE A 73 4.35 -9.30 -5.91
C ILE A 73 3.33 -8.16 -6.07
N CYS A 74 3.67 -7.12 -6.82
CA CYS A 74 2.78 -5.97 -7.02
C CYS A 74 1.50 -6.35 -7.78
N SER A 75 1.59 -7.24 -8.78
CA SER A 75 0.43 -7.77 -9.50
C SER A 75 -0.45 -8.64 -8.59
N ALA A 76 0.15 -9.51 -7.78
CA ALA A 76 -0.59 -10.36 -6.85
C ALA A 76 -1.35 -9.52 -5.80
N VAL A 77 -0.72 -8.49 -5.25
CA VAL A 77 -1.36 -7.57 -4.30
C VAL A 77 -2.50 -6.79 -4.97
N PHE A 78 -2.30 -6.26 -6.18
CA PHE A 78 -3.37 -5.59 -6.94
C PHE A 78 -4.57 -6.50 -7.18
N ILE A 79 -4.33 -7.73 -7.66
CA ILE A 79 -5.38 -8.70 -7.92
C ILE A 79 -6.10 -9.05 -6.62
N GLY A 80 -5.37 -9.25 -5.52
CA GLY A 80 -5.93 -9.55 -4.21
C GLY A 80 -6.84 -8.43 -3.68
N LEU A 81 -6.39 -7.17 -3.75
CA LEU A 81 -7.19 -6.01 -3.34
C LEU A 81 -8.39 -5.79 -4.25
N SER A 82 -8.23 -5.95 -5.56
CA SER A 82 -9.34 -5.84 -6.52
C SER A 82 -10.38 -6.94 -6.29
N PHE A 83 -9.93 -8.16 -6.00
CA PHE A 83 -10.82 -9.27 -5.67
C PHE A 83 -11.56 -9.01 -4.36
N TYR A 84 -10.87 -8.48 -3.34
CA TYR A 84 -11.49 -8.07 -2.09
C TYR A 84 -12.58 -7.01 -2.32
N GLU A 85 -12.28 -5.96 -3.06
CA GLU A 85 -13.22 -4.87 -3.38
C GLU A 85 -14.46 -5.37 -4.12
N VAL A 86 -14.28 -6.20 -5.16
CA VAL A 86 -15.39 -6.62 -6.03
C VAL A 86 -16.20 -7.77 -5.43
N PHE A 87 -15.55 -8.71 -4.74
CA PHE A 87 -16.18 -9.96 -4.31
C PHE A 87 -16.40 -10.07 -2.82
N VAL A 88 -15.56 -9.47 -1.98
CA VAL A 88 -15.68 -9.59 -0.51
C VAL A 88 -16.50 -8.44 0.05
N GLN A 89 -16.23 -7.21 -0.39
CA GLN A 89 -16.86 -6.00 0.13
C GLN A 89 -18.37 -5.98 -0.04
N LYS A 90 -18.89 -6.58 -1.12
CA LYS A 90 -20.34 -6.74 -1.36
C LYS A 90 -21.09 -7.51 -0.26
N PHE A 91 -20.37 -8.31 0.54
CA PHE A 91 -20.94 -9.04 1.67
C PHE A 91 -20.82 -8.29 3.00
N MET A 92 -20.15 -7.13 3.01
CA MET A 92 -20.02 -6.29 4.20
C MET A 92 -21.17 -5.29 4.27
N ILE A 93 -21.77 -5.18 5.46
CA ILE A 93 -22.89 -4.26 5.71
C ILE A 93 -22.40 -2.82 5.50
N SER A 94 -23.16 -2.05 4.70
CA SER A 94 -22.92 -0.62 4.42
C SER A 94 -21.66 -0.30 3.60
N GLN A 95 -21.06 -1.29 2.93
CA GLN A 95 -19.98 -1.05 1.97
C GLN A 95 -20.51 -1.30 0.55
N THR A 96 -20.11 -0.43 -0.37
CA THR A 96 -20.39 -0.54 -1.81
C THR A 96 -19.09 -0.76 -2.56
N ILE A 97 -19.18 -1.38 -3.74
CA ILE A 97 -18.02 -1.52 -4.61
C ILE A 97 -17.63 -0.13 -5.10
N ASP A 98 -16.38 0.29 -4.87
CA ASP A 98 -15.85 1.53 -5.42
C ASP A 98 -14.80 1.23 -6.51
N LEU A 99 -15.13 1.56 -7.76
CA LEU A 99 -14.19 1.41 -8.88
C LEU A 99 -12.99 2.35 -8.75
N LEU A 100 -13.12 3.46 -8.04
CA LEU A 100 -12.00 4.37 -7.77
C LEU A 100 -10.98 3.71 -6.83
N ASP A 101 -11.42 2.83 -5.92
CA ASP A 101 -10.53 2.07 -5.04
C ASP A 101 -9.74 1.00 -5.78
N VAL A 102 -10.37 0.35 -6.78
CA VAL A 102 -9.67 -0.54 -7.72
C VAL A 102 -8.64 0.23 -8.53
N LEU A 103 -9.00 1.40 -9.07
CA LEU A 103 -8.09 2.25 -9.83
C LEU A 103 -6.92 2.75 -8.96
N ALA A 104 -7.19 3.14 -7.71
CA ALA A 104 -6.17 3.55 -6.76
C ALA A 104 -5.21 2.42 -6.41
N SER A 105 -5.73 1.20 -6.25
CA SER A 105 -4.89 0.00 -6.07
C SER A 105 -4.02 -0.29 -7.30
N PHE A 106 -4.57 -0.12 -8.51
CA PHE A 106 -3.82 -0.28 -9.76
C PHE A 106 -2.66 0.71 -9.86
N LEU A 107 -2.93 2.00 -9.65
CA LEU A 107 -1.90 3.04 -9.61
C LEU A 107 -0.90 2.78 -8.47
N GLY A 108 -1.39 2.36 -7.29
CA GLY A 108 -0.56 1.99 -6.16
C GLY A 108 0.47 0.92 -6.53
N SER A 109 0.05 -0.12 -7.25
CA SER A 109 0.96 -1.18 -7.71
C SER A 109 1.99 -0.72 -8.73
N ILE A 110 1.62 0.18 -9.64
CA ILE A 110 2.59 0.76 -10.60
C ILE A 110 3.66 1.57 -9.84
N PHE A 111 3.25 2.47 -8.95
CA PHE A 111 4.18 3.31 -8.21
C PHE A 111 5.03 2.49 -7.23
N CYS A 112 4.43 1.49 -6.57
CA CYS A 112 5.12 0.59 -5.65
C CYS A 112 6.16 -0.26 -6.38
N TYR A 113 5.88 -0.72 -7.61
CA TYR A 113 6.86 -1.43 -8.42
C TYR A 113 8.13 -0.59 -8.66
N PHE A 114 7.97 0.67 -9.05
CA PHE A 114 9.12 1.56 -9.28
C PHE A 114 9.84 1.90 -7.97
N SER A 115 9.12 2.09 -6.86
CA SER A 115 9.75 2.34 -5.56
C SER A 115 10.55 1.12 -5.09
N CYS A 116 10.04 -0.10 -5.29
CA CYS A 116 10.78 -1.33 -5.00
C CYS A 116 12.09 -1.41 -5.81
N ILE A 117 12.08 -1.10 -7.11
CA ILE A 117 13.30 -1.06 -7.92
C ILE A 117 14.32 -0.07 -7.33
N ARG A 118 13.87 1.10 -6.85
CA ARG A 118 14.76 2.10 -6.26
C ARG A 118 15.33 1.64 -4.92
N ILE A 119 14.51 1.06 -4.05
CA ILE A 119 14.93 0.54 -2.74
C ILE A 119 15.91 -0.62 -2.93
N ASP A 120 15.62 -1.55 -3.84
CA ASP A 120 16.50 -2.69 -4.13
C ASP A 120 17.88 -2.21 -4.60
N LYS A 121 17.95 -1.17 -5.44
CA LYS A 121 19.23 -0.57 -5.88
C LYS A 121 20.04 0.09 -4.77
N LEU A 122 19.42 0.51 -3.67
CA LEU A 122 20.10 1.13 -2.53
C LEU A 122 20.65 0.10 -1.54
N ASP A 123 20.21 -1.16 -1.63
CA ASP A 123 20.61 -2.25 -0.73
C ASP A 123 21.75 -3.15 -1.29
N TYR A 124 22.20 -2.83 -2.52
CA TYR A 124 23.44 -3.32 -3.16
C TYR A 124 24.55 -2.27 -3.03
#